data_AF-A0A5B0Q6I6-F1
#
_entry.id   AF-A0A5B0Q6I6-F1
#
_cell.length_a   1.000
_cell.length_b   1.000
_cell.length_c   1.000
_cell.angle_alpha   90.00
_cell.angle_beta   90.00
_cell.angle_gamma   90.00
#
_symmetry.space_group_name_H-M   'P 1'
#
loop_
_entity.id
_entity.type
_entity.pdbx_description
1 polymer ?
#
loop_
_entity_poly.entity_id
_entity_poly.type
_entity_poly.pdbx_seq_one_letter_code
_entity_poly.pdbx_strand_id
1 'polypeptide(L)' 'MQLSRPHLQSVSQGVAPVSTARTPLTRLSQSVGSHGPCHQAASVYGKCVATNYQQVEKDSCLMEFVSFKQCVQRTVGKKW' A
#
# COMPACT_ATOMS: atom_id res chain seq x y z
N MET A 1 -30.22 -10.61 34.13
CA MET A 1 -30.46 -9.62 33.05
C MET A 1 -29.42 -8.52 33.19
N GLN A 2 -28.43 -8.46 32.30
CA GLN A 2 -27.90 -7.21 31.70
C GLN A 2 -26.86 -7.62 30.65
N LEU A 3 -27.29 -7.65 29.38
CA LEU A 3 -26.40 -7.65 28.23
C LEU A 3 -25.86 -6.23 28.07
N SER A 4 -24.55 -6.05 28.17
CA SER A 4 -23.90 -4.80 27.76
C SER A 4 -22.56 -5.12 27.11
N ARG A 5 -22.58 -5.31 25.78
CA ARG A 5 -21.42 -5.11 24.89
C ARG A 5 -21.39 -3.63 24.48
N PRO A 6 -20.48 -2.84 25.04
CA PRO A 6 -19.78 -1.80 24.30
C PRO A 6 -18.28 -2.03 24.53
N HIS A 7 -17.44 -2.24 23.53
CA HIS A 7 -16.97 -1.21 22.65
C HIS A 7 -16.00 -1.87 21.67
N LEU A 8 -16.36 -1.92 20.39
CA LEU A 8 -15.44 -2.30 19.34
C LEU A 8 -14.61 -1.06 19.00
N GLN A 9 -13.68 -0.71 19.89
CA GLN A 9 -12.84 0.47 19.75
C GLN A 9 -11.49 0.07 19.15
N SER A 10 -11.35 0.41 17.87
CA SER A 10 -10.12 0.92 17.28
C SER A 10 -8.87 0.06 17.46
N VAL A 11 -8.73 -0.99 16.63
CA VAL A 11 -7.41 -1.55 16.32
C VAL A 11 -6.68 -0.55 15.41
N SER A 12 -6.18 0.53 15.99
CA SER A 12 -5.34 1.54 15.30
C SER A 12 -3.84 1.33 15.54
N GLN A 13 -3.42 0.17 16.06
CA GLN A 13 -2.01 -0.09 16.34
C GLN A 13 -1.55 -1.35 15.63
N GLY A 14 -0.64 -1.17 14.67
CA GLY A 14 0.05 -2.31 14.09
C GLY A 14 0.85 -2.11 12.81
N VAL A 15 1.20 -0.89 12.37
CA VAL A 15 2.31 -0.73 11.42
C VAL A 15 3.57 -0.42 12.21
N ALA A 16 4.42 -1.44 12.39
CA ALA A 16 5.70 -1.36 13.07
C ALA A 16 6.55 -0.17 12.56
N PRO A 17 7.46 0.39 13.38
CA PRO A 17 8.40 1.40 12.89
C PRO A 17 9.22 0.80 11.75
N VAL A 18 9.07 1.37 10.56
CA VAL A 18 9.89 1.06 9.38
C VAL A 18 11.35 1.20 9.78
N SER A 19 12.09 0.09 9.73
CA SER A 19 13.52 0.03 10.05
C SER A 19 14.30 1.13 9.33
N THR A 20 14.96 2.02 10.07
CA THR A 20 15.76 3.16 9.58
C THR A 20 17.03 2.75 8.83
N ALA A 21 17.28 1.44 8.69
CA ALA A 21 18.36 0.94 7.85
C ALA A 21 18.17 1.46 6.41
N ARG A 22 19.19 2.10 5.82
CA ARG A 22 19.15 2.70 4.47
C ARG A 22 19.20 1.64 3.36
N THR A 23 18.34 0.62 3.46
CA THR A 23 18.26 -0.43 2.46
C THR A 23 17.35 0.00 1.30
N PRO A 24 17.55 -0.53 0.09
CA PRO A 24 16.64 -0.28 -1.04
C PRO A 24 15.18 -0.63 -0.73
N LEU A 25 14.95 -1.67 0.09
CA LEU A 25 13.62 -2.07 0.56
C LEU A 25 13.00 -1.02 1.49
N THR A 26 13.79 -0.43 2.38
CA THR A 26 13.34 0.67 3.25
C THR A 26 12.94 1.91 2.44
N ARG A 27 13.72 2.26 1.40
CA ARG A 27 13.36 3.39 0.52
C ARG A 27 12.07 3.12 -0.25
N LEU A 28 11.88 1.88 -0.72
CA LEU A 28 10.64 1.47 -1.36
C LEU A 28 9.46 1.59 -0.38
N SER A 29 9.58 1.03 0.82
CA SER A 29 8.49 1.06 1.82
C SER A 29 8.12 2.49 2.22
N GLN A 30 9.11 3.36 2.41
CA GLN A 30 8.89 4.78 2.66
C GLN A 30 8.21 5.50 1.49
N SER A 31 8.52 5.11 0.25
CA SER A 31 7.91 5.73 -0.93
C SER A 31 6.42 5.40 -1.08
N VAL A 32 6.00 4.19 -0.69
CA VAL A 32 4.62 3.68 -0.88
C VAL A 32 3.75 3.76 0.38
N GLY A 33 4.36 3.97 1.56
CA GLY A 33 3.66 4.10 2.83
C GLY A 33 2.73 5.33 2.88
N SER A 34 1.94 5.46 3.95
CA SER A 34 0.86 6.47 4.08
C SER A 34 1.27 7.92 3.82
N HIS A 35 2.52 8.26 4.13
CA HIS A 35 3.08 9.60 3.93
C HIS A 35 4.09 9.67 2.77
N GLY A 36 4.22 8.58 2.01
CA GLY A 36 5.15 8.47 0.91
C GLY A 36 4.65 9.16 -0.37
N PRO A 37 5.56 9.63 -1.24
CA PRO A 37 5.21 10.28 -2.51
C PRO A 37 4.36 9.40 -3.46
N CYS A 38 4.43 8.07 -3.34
CA CYS A 38 3.68 7.14 -4.17
C CYS A 38 2.45 6.56 -3.46
N HIS A 39 2.07 7.07 -2.28
CA HIS A 39 0.96 6.56 -1.49
C HIS A 39 -0.35 6.49 -2.30
N GLN A 40 -0.69 7.57 -3.00
CA GLN A 40 -1.94 7.64 -3.75
C GLN A 40 -2.00 6.59 -4.86
N ALA A 41 -0.92 6.43 -5.63
CA ALA A 41 -0.85 5.44 -6.69
C ALA A 41 -0.87 4.01 -6.14
N ALA A 42 -0.21 3.77 -5.00
CA ALA A 42 -0.25 2.49 -4.29
C ALA A 42 -1.68 2.15 -3.82
N SER A 43 -2.41 3.13 -3.28
CA SER A 43 -3.79 2.96 -2.81
C SER A 43 -4.76 2.66 -3.94
N VAL A 44 -4.66 3.39 -5.05
CA VAL A 44 -5.50 3.17 -6.24
C VAL A 44 -5.27 1.78 -6.84
N TYR A 45 -4.01 1.38 -7.00
CA TYR A 45 -3.66 0.04 -7.47
C TYR A 45 -4.15 -1.05 -6.50
N GLY A 46 -3.89 -0.89 -5.20
CA GLY A 46 -4.35 -1.84 -4.18
C GLY A 46 -5.87 -1.99 -4.16
N LYS A 47 -6.61 -0.89 -4.37
CA LYS A 47 -8.07 -0.92 -4.47
C LYS A 47 -8.54 -1.74 -5.67
N CYS A 48 -7.94 -1.53 -6.85
CA CYS A 48 -8.27 -2.31 -8.04
C CYS A 48 -8.05 -3.81 -7.81
N VAL A 49 -6.91 -4.18 -7.25
CA VAL A 49 -6.59 -5.59 -6.94
C VAL A 49 -7.53 -6.16 -5.89
N ALA A 50 -7.84 -5.41 -4.83
CA ALA A 50 -8.75 -5.87 -3.78
C ALA A 50 -10.19 -6.08 -4.29
N THR A 51 -10.68 -5.19 -5.15
CA THR A 51 -11.99 -5.33 -5.79
C THR A 51 -12.03 -6.55 -6.73
N ASN A 52 -10.96 -6.80 -7.46
CA ASN A 52 -10.89 -7.85 -8.47
C ASN A 52 -10.15 -9.10 -8.00
N TYR A 53 -9.92 -9.31 -6.71
CA TYR A 53 -8.96 -10.32 -6.22
C TYR A 53 -9.25 -11.75 -6.70
N GLN A 54 -10.52 -12.06 -6.97
CA GLN A 54 -10.99 -13.38 -7.43
C GLN A 54 -10.84 -13.58 -8.94
N GLN A 55 -10.79 -12.50 -9.71
CA GLN A 55 -10.77 -12.49 -11.18
C GLN A 55 -9.63 -11.62 -11.72
N VAL A 56 -8.57 -11.47 -10.93
CA VAL A 56 -7.39 -10.74 -11.37
C VAL A 56 -6.72 -11.58 -12.46
N GLU A 57 -6.80 -11.09 -13.68
CA GLU A 57 -6.09 -11.62 -14.83
C GLU A 57 -5.00 -10.65 -15.24
N LYS A 58 -4.20 -11.07 -16.22
CA LYS A 58 -3.22 -10.19 -16.84
C LYS A 58 -3.94 -8.95 -17.37
N ASP A 59 -3.40 -7.78 -17.03
CA ASP A 59 -3.88 -6.47 -17.48
C ASP A 59 -5.15 -5.90 -16.79
N SER A 60 -5.78 -6.62 -15.83
CA SER A 60 -6.99 -6.15 -15.12
C SER A 60 -6.83 -4.83 -14.34
N CYS A 61 -5.62 -4.52 -13.87
CA CYS A 61 -5.27 -3.27 -13.15
C CYS A 61 -4.05 -2.58 -13.79
N LEU A 62 -3.91 -2.72 -15.12
CA LEU A 62 -2.70 -2.30 -15.83
C LEU A 62 -2.45 -0.79 -15.69
N MET A 63 -3.48 0.04 -15.81
CA MET A 63 -3.34 1.50 -15.81
C MET A 63 -2.87 2.02 -14.44
N GLU A 64 -3.44 1.46 -13.38
CA GLU A 64 -3.10 1.74 -11.99
C GLU A 64 -1.69 1.25 -11.69
N PHE A 65 -1.36 0.05 -12.16
CA PHE A 65 -0.03 -0.53 -12.03
C PHE A 65 1.03 0.31 -12.74
N VAL A 66 0.78 0.77 -13.97
CA VAL A 66 1.71 1.63 -14.72
C VAL A 66 1.96 2.94 -13.98
N SER A 67 0.90 3.56 -13.46
CA SER A 67 1.00 4.82 -12.69
C SER A 67 1.81 4.62 -11.41
N PHE A 68 1.52 3.55 -10.67
CA PHE A 68 2.28 3.16 -9.49
C PHE A 68 3.76 2.88 -9.80
N LYS A 69 4.01 2.06 -10.83
CA LYS A 69 5.35 1.71 -11.32
C LYS A 69 6.15 2.95 -11.68
N GLN A 70 5.58 3.89 -12.43
CA GLN A 70 6.25 5.13 -12.80
C GLN A 70 6.66 5.95 -11.58
N CYS A 71 5.78 6.08 -10.58
CA CYS A 71 6.11 6.81 -9.36
C CYS A 71 7.27 6.15 -8.59
N VAL A 72 7.19 4.84 -8.40
CA VAL A 72 8.21 4.09 -7.65
C VAL A 72 9.55 4.10 -8.39
N GLN A 73 9.56 3.93 -9.71
CA GLN A 73 10.77 3.98 -10.52
C GLN A 73 11.46 5.34 -10.44
N ARG A 74 10.71 6.45 -10.46
CA ARG A 74 11.25 7.80 -10.28
C ARG A 74 11.82 8.01 -8.88
N THR A 75 11.17 7.47 -7.86
CA THR A 75 11.54 7.69 -6.44
C THR A 75 12.72 6.80 -6.00
N VAL A 76 12.73 5.54 -6.40
CA VAL A 76 13.74 4.54 -6.00
C VAL A 76 14.91 4.50 -6.99
N GLY A 77 14.72 4.98 -8.22
CA GLY A 77 15.76 5.11 -9.25
C GLY A 77 16.15 3.80 -9.94
N LYS A 78 15.46 2.68 -9.65
CA LYS A 78 15.67 1.39 -10.33
C LYS A 78 14.54 1.12 -11.32
N LYS A 79 14.91 0.90 -12.59
CA LYS A 79 14.02 0.36 -13.64
C LYS A 79 14.02 -1.17 -13.57
N TRP A 80 12.84 -1.74 -13.84
CA TRP A 80 12.43 -3.14 -13.66
C TRP A 80 11.29 -3.41 -14.63
#